data_AF-A0A1S6QGQ5-F1
#
_entry.id   AF-A0A1S6QGQ5-F1
#
_cell.length_a   1.000
_cell.length_b   1.000
_cell.length_c   1.000
_cell.angle_alpha   90.00
_cell.angle_beta   90.00
_cell.angle_gamma   90.00
#
_symmetry.space_group_name_H-M   'P 1'
#
loop_
_entity.id
_entity.type
_entity.pdbx_description
1 polymer ?
#
loop_
_entity_poly.entity_id
_entity_poly.type
_entity_poly.pdbx_seq_one_letter_code
_entity_poly.pdbx_strand_id
1 'polypeptide(L)'
;MVATWIISFAIVKLTGSTEAIRSFLKASIGSENTLKGGSFLPLFMHNFTGSVMIIILGLIPIPLYYAFIVYNAATVGLVLTLTAHPIAMFMAGILPHGILEIPAQIISAAISAKVVWFVFDKYIRHRDRPETFGLIIKNAVIDTLVFVLPLLFVAAIIEFSITPGLIHTFVGK
;
A
#
# COMPACT_ATOMS: atom_id res chain seq x y z
N MET A 1 9.87 2.03 -5.60
CA MET A 1 8.45 2.26 -5.95
C MET A 1 8.31 2.78 -7.38
N VAL A 2 8.82 3.97 -7.73
CA VAL A 2 8.71 4.50 -9.11
C VAL A 2 9.27 3.57 -10.19
N ALA A 3 10.45 2.98 -9.96
CA ALA A 3 11.01 2.00 -10.89
C ALA A 3 10.08 0.80 -11.11
N THR A 4 9.46 0.30 -10.02
CA THR A 4 8.47 -0.79 -10.09
C THR A 4 7.25 -0.38 -10.90
N TRP A 5 6.78 0.87 -10.77
CA TRP A 5 5.67 1.38 -11.58
C TRP A 5 6.00 1.34 -13.07
N ILE A 6 7.17 1.87 -13.44
CA ILE A 6 7.64 1.93 -14.83
C ILE A 6 7.84 0.52 -15.39
N ILE A 7 8.45 -0.38 -14.63
CA ILE A 7 8.70 -1.76 -15.04
C ILE A 7 7.39 -2.51 -15.23
N SER A 8 6.48 -2.46 -14.25
CA SER A 8 5.16 -3.09 -14.38
C SER A 8 4.41 -2.54 -15.59
N PHE A 9 4.42 -1.22 -15.80
CA PHE A 9 3.79 -0.61 -16.97
C PHE A 9 4.39 -1.11 -18.30
N ALA A 10 5.72 -1.13 -18.39
CA ALA A 10 6.44 -1.55 -19.59
C ALA A 10 6.19 -3.03 -19.91
N ILE A 11 6.27 -3.91 -18.92
CA ILE A 11 6.02 -5.35 -19.09
C ILE A 11 4.64 -5.58 -19.70
N VAL A 12 3.61 -4.95 -19.15
CA VAL A 12 2.23 -5.14 -19.61
C VAL A 12 2.01 -4.63 -21.03
N LYS A 13 2.58 -3.46 -21.35
CA LYS A 13 2.56 -2.91 -22.71
C LYS A 13 3.24 -3.83 -23.72
N LEU A 14 4.30 -4.53 -23.30
CA LEU A 14 5.05 -5.47 -24.14
C LEU A 14 4.36 -6.82 -24.29
N THR A 15 3.72 -7.35 -23.24
CA THR A 15 3.09 -8.68 -23.25
C THR A 15 1.63 -8.66 -23.70
N GLY A 16 0.98 -7.50 -23.76
CA GLY A 16 -0.43 -7.37 -24.17
C GLY A 16 -1.42 -8.07 -23.22
N SER A 17 -1.01 -8.44 -22.01
CA SER A 17 -1.78 -9.27 -21.07
C SER A 17 -2.87 -8.51 -20.30
N THR A 18 -3.52 -7.52 -20.93
CA THR A 18 -4.43 -6.58 -20.25
C THR A 18 -5.58 -7.28 -19.55
N GLU A 19 -6.08 -8.40 -20.08
CA GLU A 19 -7.31 -9.01 -19.54
C GLU A 19 -7.02 -9.87 -18.31
N ALA A 20 -5.86 -10.53 -18.28
CA ALA A 20 -5.35 -11.21 -17.10
C ALA A 20 -5.05 -10.22 -15.96
N ILE A 21 -4.63 -9.00 -16.31
CA ILE A 21 -4.36 -7.94 -15.33
C ILE A 21 -5.66 -7.36 -14.81
N ARG A 22 -6.66 -7.16 -15.67
CA ARG A 22 -8.00 -6.73 -15.24
C ARG A 22 -8.61 -7.70 -14.24
N SER A 23 -8.50 -9.01 -14.47
CA SER A 23 -9.02 -10.01 -13.52
C SER A 23 -8.22 -10.05 -12.21
N PHE A 24 -6.89 -9.99 -12.29
CA PHE A 24 -6.01 -9.92 -11.13
C PHE A 24 -6.27 -8.66 -10.27
N LEU A 25 -6.41 -7.50 -10.89
CA LEU A 25 -6.67 -6.24 -10.18
C LEU A 25 -8.06 -6.22 -9.57
N LYS A 26 -9.09 -6.75 -10.26
CA LYS A 26 -10.44 -6.90 -9.68
C LYS A 26 -10.43 -7.81 -8.44
N ALA A 27 -9.59 -8.83 -8.42
CA ALA A 27 -9.42 -9.70 -7.26
C ALA A 27 -8.61 -9.04 -6.13
N SER A 28 -7.63 -8.20 -6.46
CA SER A 28 -6.65 -7.63 -5.51
C SER A 28 -7.08 -6.30 -4.88
N ILE A 29 -7.72 -5.42 -5.66
CA ILE A 29 -8.13 -4.07 -5.22
C ILE A 29 -9.50 -4.09 -4.52
N GLY A 30 -10.18 -5.25 -4.53
CA GLY A 30 -11.54 -5.34 -4.01
C GLY A 30 -12.56 -4.79 -5.02
N SER A 31 -13.74 -5.40 -5.01
CA SER A 31 -14.82 -5.14 -5.97
C SER A 31 -15.17 -3.65 -6.12
N GLU A 32 -15.55 -3.22 -7.33
CA GLU A 32 -16.25 -1.95 -7.62
C GLU A 32 -17.43 -1.65 -6.67
N ASN A 33 -17.96 -2.66 -5.96
CA ASN A 33 -18.99 -2.51 -4.95
C ASN A 33 -18.53 -1.71 -3.71
N THR A 34 -17.23 -1.52 -3.51
CA THR A 34 -16.63 -0.73 -2.43
C THR A 34 -17.05 0.75 -2.50
N LEU A 35 -17.21 1.29 -3.72
CA LEU A 35 -17.66 2.66 -3.97
C LEU A 35 -19.19 2.81 -3.96
N LYS A 36 -19.94 1.71 -4.16
CA LYS A 36 -21.42 1.73 -4.17
C LYS A 36 -22.04 1.89 -2.78
N GLY A 37 -21.27 1.65 -1.72
CA GLY A 37 -21.74 1.69 -0.33
C GLY A 37 -21.81 3.09 0.31
N GLY A 38 -21.44 4.16 -0.41
CA GLY A 38 -21.51 5.53 0.10
C GLY A 38 -20.59 5.82 1.30
N SER A 39 -19.54 5.03 1.52
CA SER A 39 -18.64 5.16 2.66
C SER A 39 -17.17 4.95 2.27
N PHE A 40 -16.27 5.72 2.89
CA PHE A 40 -14.82 5.59 2.75
C PHE A 40 -14.22 4.45 3.59
N LEU A 41 -15.00 3.89 4.53
CA LEU A 41 -14.53 2.90 5.52
C LEU A 41 -13.91 1.65 4.88
N PRO A 42 -14.50 1.06 3.82
CA PRO A 42 -13.90 -0.10 3.17
C PRO A 42 -12.52 0.17 2.54
N LEU A 43 -12.33 1.35 1.93
CA LEU A 43 -11.03 1.78 1.37
C LEU A 43 -9.99 1.94 2.47
N PHE A 44 -10.39 2.59 3.57
CA PHE A 44 -9.55 2.70 4.77
C PHE A 44 -9.17 1.32 5.32
N MET A 45 -10.13 0.42 5.49
CA MET A 45 -9.89 -0.90 6.07
C MET A 45 -8.99 -1.77 5.20
N HIS A 46 -9.09 -1.70 3.88
CA HIS A 46 -8.20 -2.42 2.97
C HIS A 46 -6.74 -1.95 3.14
N ASN A 47 -6.52 -0.64 3.05
CA ASN A 47 -5.19 -0.04 3.20
C ASN A 47 -4.59 -0.22 4.61
N PHE A 48 -5.43 -0.07 5.64
CA PHE A 48 -5.02 -0.27 7.03
C PHE A 48 -4.69 -1.74 7.31
N THR A 49 -5.49 -2.69 6.81
CA THR A 49 -5.22 -4.12 6.96
C THR A 49 -3.91 -4.52 6.29
N GLY A 50 -3.64 -4.01 5.07
CA GLY A 50 -2.37 -4.23 4.39
C GLY A 50 -1.18 -3.73 5.21
N SER A 51 -1.30 -2.53 5.79
CA SER A 51 -0.27 -1.90 6.63
C SER A 51 -0.03 -2.67 7.94
N VAL A 52 -1.08 -3.17 8.57
CA VAL A 52 -0.96 -4.02 9.78
C VAL A 52 -0.37 -5.38 9.43
N MET A 53 -0.79 -6.00 8.32
CA MET A 53 -0.25 -7.29 7.89
C MET A 53 1.26 -7.22 7.66
N ILE A 54 1.77 -6.16 7.03
CA ILE A 54 3.21 -6.07 6.81
C ILE A 54 4.02 -5.91 8.11
N ILE A 55 3.45 -5.25 9.11
CA ILE A 55 4.04 -5.16 10.45
C ILE A 55 4.03 -6.52 11.14
N ILE A 56 2.92 -7.27 11.07
CA ILE A 56 2.80 -8.62 11.64
C ILE A 56 3.79 -9.58 10.96
N LEU A 57 3.94 -9.52 9.64
CA LEU A 57 4.93 -10.31 8.91
C LEU A 57 6.37 -10.01 9.38
N GLY A 58 6.61 -8.85 10.00
CA GLY A 58 7.88 -8.52 10.61
C GLY A 58 8.27 -9.39 11.79
N LEU A 59 7.33 -10.16 12.36
CA LEU A 59 7.62 -11.19 13.37
C LEU A 59 8.39 -12.38 12.80
N ILE A 60 8.34 -12.57 11.48
CA ILE A 60 9.16 -13.56 10.79
C ILE A 60 10.53 -12.91 10.56
N PRO A 61 11.65 -13.56 10.93
CA PRO A 61 13.01 -13.01 10.77
C PRO A 61 13.49 -13.02 9.31
N ILE A 62 12.62 -12.64 8.38
CA ILE A 62 12.84 -12.52 6.95
C ILE A 62 12.33 -11.14 6.54
N PRO A 63 13.08 -10.34 5.77
CA PRO A 63 12.69 -8.97 5.44
C PRO A 63 11.60 -8.91 4.35
N LEU A 64 10.42 -9.48 4.64
CA LEU A 64 9.28 -9.56 3.72
C LEU A 64 8.65 -8.20 3.39
N TYR A 65 8.95 -7.17 4.20
CA TYR A 65 8.54 -5.78 3.94
C TYR A 65 8.98 -5.26 2.56
N TYR A 66 10.11 -5.73 2.02
CA TYR A 66 10.52 -5.37 0.65
C TYR A 66 9.53 -5.87 -0.40
N ALA A 67 9.07 -7.12 -0.28
CA ALA A 67 8.15 -7.72 -1.23
C ALA A 67 6.80 -6.99 -1.23
N PHE A 68 6.33 -6.56 -0.06
CA PHE A 68 5.09 -5.79 0.07
C PHE A 68 5.17 -4.41 -0.58
N ILE A 69 6.27 -3.67 -0.36
CA ILE A 69 6.48 -2.37 -1.04
C ILE A 69 6.47 -2.56 -2.56
N VAL A 70 7.14 -3.62 -3.05
CA VAL A 70 7.17 -3.94 -4.49
C VAL A 70 5.78 -4.31 -4.99
N TYR A 71 5.03 -5.13 -4.26
CA TYR A 71 3.67 -5.53 -4.60
C TYR A 71 2.73 -4.33 -4.71
N ASN A 72 2.65 -3.49 -3.67
CA ASN A 72 1.79 -2.30 -3.69
C ASN A 72 2.18 -1.32 -4.81
N ALA A 73 3.48 -1.13 -5.02
CA ALA A 73 3.95 -0.34 -6.14
C ALA A 73 3.54 -0.94 -7.48
N ALA A 74 3.71 -2.25 -7.68
CA ALA A 74 3.33 -2.93 -8.91
C ALA A 74 1.83 -2.76 -9.21
N THR A 75 0.96 -2.89 -8.22
CA THR A 75 -0.49 -2.69 -8.36
C THR A 75 -0.82 -1.30 -8.93
N VAL A 76 -0.18 -0.24 -8.43
CA VAL A 76 -0.31 1.12 -8.98
C VAL A 76 0.12 1.16 -10.45
N GLY A 77 1.28 0.58 -10.78
CA GLY A 77 1.76 0.51 -12.16
C GLY A 77 0.80 -0.23 -13.10
N LEU A 78 0.20 -1.32 -12.63
CA LEU A 78 -0.80 -2.10 -13.37
C LEU A 78 -2.09 -1.29 -13.60
N VAL A 79 -2.59 -0.53 -12.62
CA VAL A 79 -3.77 0.34 -12.80
C VAL A 79 -3.54 1.35 -13.94
N LEU A 80 -2.35 1.94 -14.02
CA LEU A 80 -2.01 2.89 -15.10
C LEU A 80 -2.00 2.26 -16.50
N THR A 81 -1.82 0.94 -16.61
CA THR A 81 -1.84 0.25 -17.92
C THR A 81 -3.24 0.08 -18.49
N LEU A 82 -4.27 0.13 -17.64
CA LEU A 82 -5.66 -0.14 -18.04
C LEU A 82 -6.38 1.07 -18.61
N THR A 83 -5.77 2.26 -18.53
CA THR A 83 -6.34 3.52 -19.02
C THR A 83 -5.65 3.99 -20.29
N ALA A 84 -6.40 4.64 -21.17
CA ALA A 84 -5.84 5.34 -22.33
C ALA A 84 -5.06 6.61 -21.94
N HIS A 85 -5.30 7.14 -20.73
CA HIS A 85 -4.71 8.39 -20.23
C HIS A 85 -3.94 8.14 -18.92
N PRO A 86 -2.79 7.44 -18.94
CA PRO A 86 -2.05 7.05 -17.74
C PRO A 86 -1.58 8.25 -16.91
N ILE A 87 -1.14 9.34 -17.56
CA ILE A 87 -0.69 10.54 -16.84
C ILE A 87 -1.88 11.21 -16.13
N ALA A 88 -3.02 11.35 -16.79
CA ALA A 88 -4.22 11.92 -16.18
C ALA A 88 -4.72 11.03 -15.03
N MET A 89 -4.73 9.70 -15.21
CA MET A 89 -5.09 8.76 -14.15
C MET A 89 -4.13 8.80 -12.96
N PHE A 90 -2.83 8.97 -13.20
CA PHE A 90 -1.89 9.17 -12.10
C PHE A 90 -2.19 10.45 -11.33
N MET A 91 -2.35 11.58 -12.03
CA MET A 91 -2.55 12.90 -11.41
C MET A 91 -3.90 13.04 -10.70
N ALA A 92 -4.97 12.51 -11.29
CA ALA A 92 -6.33 12.64 -10.77
C ALA A 92 -6.76 11.43 -9.91
N GLY A 93 -6.30 10.25 -10.30
CA GLY A 93 -6.70 8.98 -9.71
C GLY A 93 -5.86 8.59 -8.50
N ILE A 94 -4.54 8.77 -8.55
CA ILE A 94 -3.60 8.19 -7.58
C ILE A 94 -2.97 9.26 -6.69
N LEU A 95 -2.48 10.33 -7.29
CA LEU A 95 -1.73 11.39 -6.60
C LEU A 95 -2.49 12.02 -5.41
N PRO A 96 -3.80 12.33 -5.48
CA PRO A 96 -4.48 13.05 -4.41
C PRO A 96 -4.43 12.33 -3.06
N HIS A 97 -4.70 11.02 -3.03
CA HIS A 97 -4.63 10.22 -1.81
C HIS A 97 -3.24 9.57 -1.61
N GLY A 98 -2.52 9.27 -2.70
CA GLY A 98 -1.21 8.62 -2.68
C GLY A 98 -0.12 9.43 -1.98
N ILE A 99 -0.25 10.76 -1.90
CA ILE A 99 0.65 11.62 -1.10
C ILE A 99 0.61 11.23 0.39
N LEU A 100 -0.50 10.70 0.89
CA LEU A 100 -0.66 10.26 2.28
C LEU A 100 -0.45 8.75 2.44
N GLU A 101 -0.94 7.95 1.49
CA GLU A 101 -0.81 6.50 1.54
C GLU A 101 0.64 6.03 1.43
N ILE A 102 1.44 6.63 0.52
CA ILE A 102 2.84 6.22 0.31
C ILE A 102 3.68 6.43 1.59
N PRO A 103 3.65 7.61 2.25
CA PRO A 103 4.32 7.77 3.54
C PRO A 103 3.84 6.78 4.61
N ALA A 104 2.53 6.54 4.71
CA ALA A 104 1.98 5.58 5.66
C ALA A 104 2.56 4.16 5.44
N GLN A 105 2.60 3.70 4.18
CA GLN A 105 3.16 2.40 3.82
C GLN A 105 4.67 2.31 4.09
N ILE A 106 5.44 3.40 3.84
CA ILE A 106 6.87 3.46 4.16
C ILE A 106 7.09 3.36 5.67
N ILE A 107 6.27 4.07 6.47
CA ILE A 107 6.33 4.00 7.93
C ILE A 107 5.99 2.59 8.42
N SER A 108 4.94 1.96 7.89
CA SER A 108 4.61 0.56 8.22
C SER A 108 5.74 -0.41 7.87
N ALA A 109 6.39 -0.24 6.73
CA ALA A 109 7.56 -1.04 6.37
C ALA A 109 8.77 -0.78 7.28
N ALA A 110 8.99 0.46 7.72
CA ALA A 110 10.04 0.81 8.68
C ALA A 110 9.76 0.19 10.06
N ILE A 111 8.52 0.22 10.53
CA ILE A 111 8.09 -0.47 11.76
C ILE A 111 8.34 -1.98 11.61
N SER A 112 7.91 -2.58 10.51
CA SER A 112 8.15 -3.99 10.20
C SER A 112 9.64 -4.33 10.22
N ALA A 113 10.49 -3.52 9.57
CA ALA A 113 11.94 -3.72 9.55
C ALA A 113 12.55 -3.68 10.95
N LYS A 114 12.13 -2.75 11.83
CA LYS A 114 12.55 -2.72 13.23
C LYS A 114 12.22 -4.04 13.94
N VAL A 115 11.01 -4.57 13.74
CA VAL A 115 10.57 -5.85 14.32
C VAL A 115 11.39 -7.02 13.77
N VAL A 116 11.57 -7.11 12.44
CA VAL A 116 12.35 -8.17 11.78
C VAL A 116 13.77 -8.23 12.35
N TRP A 117 14.46 -7.09 12.39
CA TRP A 117 15.85 -7.05 12.83
C TRP A 117 15.99 -7.31 14.33
N PHE A 118 15.02 -6.91 15.14
CA PHE A 118 14.97 -7.28 16.54
C PHE A 118 14.83 -8.80 16.71
N VAL A 119 13.86 -9.42 16.02
CA VAL A 119 13.62 -10.87 16.10
C VAL A 119 14.82 -11.64 15.57
N PHE A 120 15.38 -11.22 14.44
CA PHE A 120 16.56 -11.84 13.83
C PHE A 120 17.76 -11.81 14.79
N ASP A 121 18.08 -10.64 15.35
CA ASP A 121 19.24 -10.53 16.24
C ASP A 121 19.04 -11.31 17.55
N LYS A 122 17.83 -11.29 18.12
CA LYS A 122 17.54 -11.96 19.39
C LYS A 122 17.44 -13.48 19.27
N TYR A 123 16.73 -13.99 18.27
CA TYR A 123 16.39 -15.41 18.17
C TYR A 123 17.27 -16.19 17.20
N ILE A 124 17.87 -15.54 16.20
CA ILE A 124 18.73 -16.21 15.21
C ILE A 124 20.21 -15.98 15.51
N ARG A 125 20.62 -14.74 15.81
CA ARG A 125 22.03 -14.41 16.14
C ARG A 125 22.35 -14.49 17.64
N HIS A 126 21.36 -14.69 18.50
CA HIS A 126 21.52 -14.71 19.97
C HIS A 126 22.30 -13.50 20.51
N ARG A 127 22.09 -12.32 19.94
CA ARG A 127 22.68 -11.08 20.44
C ARG A 127 21.85 -10.51 21.57
N ASP A 128 22.53 -10.04 22.61
CA ASP A 128 21.87 -9.30 23.67
C ASP A 128 21.27 -8.00 23.12
N ARG A 129 19.97 -7.85 23.31
CA ARG A 129 19.23 -6.63 23.02
C ARG A 129 18.72 -6.07 24.35
N PRO A 130 19.02 -4.80 24.67
CA PRO A 130 18.55 -4.18 25.92
C PRO A 130 17.02 -4.02 25.94
N GLU A 131 16.39 -4.00 24.76
CA GLU A 131 14.96 -3.84 24.59
C GLU A 131 14.22 -5.18 24.77
N THR A 132 13.08 -5.13 25.46
CA THR A 132 12.19 -6.29 25.56
C THR A 132 11.33 -6.42 24.32
N PHE A 133 10.92 -7.65 23.98
CA PHE A 133 10.02 -7.88 22.86
C PHE A 133 8.68 -7.12 23.03
N GLY A 134 8.15 -7.09 24.27
CA GLY A 134 6.96 -6.32 24.58
C GLY A 134 7.10 -4.81 24.33
N LEU A 135 8.28 -4.23 24.59
CA LEU A 135 8.55 -2.82 24.29
C LEU A 135 8.56 -2.55 22.79
N ILE A 136 9.19 -3.43 21.99
CA ILE A 136 9.21 -3.32 20.53
C ILE A 136 7.80 -3.37 19.95
N ILE A 137 6.98 -4.32 20.39
CA ILE A 137 5.58 -4.43 19.94
C ILE A 137 4.75 -3.23 20.40
N LYS A 138 4.91 -2.78 21.65
CA LYS A 138 4.24 -1.58 22.15
C LYS A 138 4.58 -0.35 21.28
N ASN A 139 5.85 -0.14 20.97
CA ASN A 139 6.28 0.96 20.11
C ASN A 139 5.72 0.83 18.69
N ALA A 140 5.70 -0.39 18.12
CA ALA A 140 5.09 -0.64 16.82
C ALA A 140 3.59 -0.29 16.78
N VAL A 141 2.85 -0.64 17.83
CA VAL A 141 1.43 -0.29 17.97
C VAL A 141 1.25 1.23 18.09
N ILE A 142 2.04 1.89 18.94
CA ILE A 142 1.97 3.35 19.11
C ILE A 142 2.30 4.05 17.80
N ASP A 143 3.40 3.70 17.13
CA ASP A 143 3.80 4.28 15.85
C ASP A 143 2.71 4.07 14.78
N THR A 144 2.05 2.91 14.77
CA THR A 144 0.94 2.62 13.86
C THR A 144 -0.26 3.52 14.14
N LEU A 145 -0.67 3.67 15.40
CA LEU A 145 -1.83 4.48 15.78
C LEU A 145 -1.59 5.99 15.61
N VAL A 146 -0.37 6.46 15.86
CA VAL A 146 -0.02 7.89 15.84
C VAL A 146 0.33 8.37 14.43
N PHE A 147 0.96 7.54 13.60
CA PHE A 147 1.42 7.95 12.27
C PHE A 147 0.64 7.29 11.13
N VAL A 148 0.54 5.97 11.11
CA VAL A 148 -0.03 5.23 9.97
C VAL A 148 -1.54 5.43 9.89
N LEU A 149 -2.25 5.25 11.00
CA LEU A 149 -3.70 5.34 11.08
C LEU A 149 -4.26 6.69 10.59
N PRO A 150 -3.79 7.86 11.09
CA PRO A 150 -4.34 9.14 10.63
C PRO A 150 -4.03 9.43 9.17
N LEU A 151 -2.85 9.05 8.67
CA LEU A 151 -2.51 9.22 7.26
C LEU A 151 -3.46 8.44 6.35
N LEU A 152 -3.68 7.15 6.65
CA LEU A 152 -4.56 6.30 5.84
C LEU A 152 -6.03 6.71 5.97
N PHE A 153 -6.45 7.20 7.14
CA PHE A 153 -7.80 7.70 7.34
C PHE A 153 -8.09 8.91 6.44
N VAL A 154 -7.20 9.89 6.42
CA VAL A 154 -7.33 11.05 5.54
C VAL A 154 -7.19 10.65 4.07
N ALA A 155 -6.28 9.73 3.74
CA ALA A 155 -6.14 9.21 2.38
C ALA A 155 -7.46 8.61 1.85
N ALA A 156 -8.13 7.77 2.65
CA ALA A 156 -9.39 7.15 2.27
C ALA A 156 -10.54 8.16 2.07
N ILE A 157 -10.58 9.24 2.87
CA ILE A 157 -11.55 10.33 2.67
C ILE A 157 -11.29 11.03 1.33
N ILE A 158 -10.03 11.34 1.02
CA ILE A 158 -9.65 11.96 -0.27
C ILE A 158 -10.02 11.02 -1.43
N GLU A 159 -9.71 9.74 -1.31
CA GLU A 159 -9.99 8.73 -2.32
C GLU A 159 -11.50 8.53 -2.55
N PHE A 160 -12.30 8.61 -1.49
CA PHE A 160 -13.75 8.50 -1.60
C PHE A 160 -14.40 9.78 -2.15
N SER A 161 -13.99 10.95 -1.68
CA SER A 161 -14.69 12.21 -1.94
C SER A 161 -14.14 13.01 -3.13
N ILE A 162 -12.82 13.01 -3.34
CA ILE A 162 -12.15 13.90 -4.30
C ILE A 162 -11.75 13.13 -5.56
N THR A 163 -11.13 11.97 -5.40
CA THR A 163 -10.59 11.17 -6.50
C THR A 163 -11.62 10.85 -7.61
N PRO A 164 -12.88 10.46 -7.33
CA PRO A 164 -13.86 10.15 -8.38
C PRO A 164 -14.23 11.37 -9.23
N GLY A 165 -14.36 12.55 -8.60
CA GLY A 165 -14.66 13.81 -9.30
C GLY A 165 -13.51 14.26 -10.20
N LEU A 166 -12.27 14.08 -9.74
CA LEU A 166 -11.08 14.38 -10.54
C LEU A 166 -10.95 13.42 -11.73
N ILE A 167 -11.13 12.10 -11.51
CA ILE A 167 -11.10 11.11 -12.61
C ILE A 167 -12.16 11.47 -13.66
N HIS A 168 -13.40 11.75 -13.25
CA HIS A 168 -14.47 12.11 -14.18
C HIS A 168 -14.14 13.36 -15.02
N THR A 169 -13.44 14.33 -14.43
CA THR A 169 -13.09 15.60 -15.10
C THR A 169 -11.91 15.46 -16.07
N PHE A 170 -10.87 14.69 -15.70
CA PHE A 170 -9.60 14.66 -16.43
C PHE A 170 -9.38 13.40 -17.27
N VAL A 171 -10.06 12.30 -16.96
CA VAL A 171 -9.93 11.03 -17.69
C VAL A 171 -11.12 10.80 -18.63
N GLY A 172 -12.27 11.46 -18.39
CA GLY A 172 -13.47 11.32 -19.21
C GLY A 172 -14.20 9.99 -19.00
N LYS A 173 -15.42 9.86 -19.56
CA LYS A 173 -16.21 8.62 -19.52
C LYS A 173 -15.50 7.46 -20.23
#